data_AF-A0A1H3R1R8-F1
#
_entry.id   AF-A0A1H3R1R8-F1
#
_cell.length_a   1.000
_cell.length_b   1.000
_cell.length_c   1.000
_cell.angle_alpha   90.00
_cell.angle_beta   90.00
_cell.angle_gamma   90.00
#
_symmetry.space_group_name_H-M   'P 1'
#
loop_
_entity.id
_entity.type
_entity.pdbx_description
1 polymer ?
#
loop_
_entity_poly.entity_id
_entity_poly.type
_entity_poly.pdbx_seq_one_letter_code
_entity_poly.pdbx_strand_id
1 'polypeptide(L)'
;MRTPQYYEFASIYEILISKRQQTLAKQLTVIVINVALIATALAEEGCPPNKLPSEGDGCMNISTYTKLSLDASKPMKFDAIQISMTTIFIQATGTITNATPDDFEAFMASDDAKMTKMLFLHSPEGNLLAGLRLGEKIRKHGLSTYIGRTIPLNGVMAAFHYKDAMCISACAYAFLGGVIANHI
;
A
#
# COMPACT_ATOMS: atom_id res chain seq x y z
N MET A 1 76.04 -26.10 -29.57
CA MET A 1 75.52 -26.10 -28.18
C MET A 1 74.94 -24.71 -27.90
N ARG A 2 73.62 -24.60 -27.72
CA ARG A 2 72.91 -23.33 -27.51
C ARG A 2 72.06 -23.50 -26.26
N THR A 3 72.48 -22.90 -25.15
CA THR A 3 71.75 -22.85 -23.87
C THR A 3 70.83 -21.60 -23.84
N PRO A 4 69.78 -21.60 -22.99
CA PRO A 4 68.48 -21.11 -23.43
C PRO A 4 68.06 -19.76 -22.83
N GLN A 5 67.16 -19.12 -23.56
CA GLN A 5 66.54 -17.82 -23.35
C GLN A 5 65.38 -17.91 -22.33
N TYR A 6 65.68 -18.12 -21.04
CA TYR A 6 64.67 -18.31 -19.98
C TYR A 6 64.53 -17.16 -18.96
N TYR A 7 65.42 -16.15 -18.97
CA TYR A 7 65.45 -15.11 -17.92
C TYR A 7 64.54 -13.89 -18.19
N GLU A 8 64.09 -13.67 -19.43
CA GLU A 8 63.35 -12.46 -19.81
C GLU A 8 61.82 -12.60 -19.68
N PHE A 9 61.32 -13.85 -19.68
CA PHE A 9 59.88 -14.13 -19.56
C PHE A 9 59.35 -14.03 -18.12
N ALA A 10 60.17 -14.36 -17.11
CA ALA A 10 59.74 -14.32 -15.70
C ALA A 10 59.36 -12.90 -15.24
N SER A 11 60.11 -11.88 -15.69
CA SER A 11 59.84 -10.47 -15.34
C SER A 11 58.51 -9.97 -15.91
N ILE A 12 58.16 -10.36 -17.14
CA ILE A 12 56.90 -9.95 -17.78
C ILE A 12 55.71 -10.60 -17.07
N TYR A 13 55.83 -11.87 -16.66
CA TYR A 13 54.76 -12.56 -15.91
C TYR A 13 54.50 -11.91 -14.55
N GLU A 14 55.53 -11.53 -13.79
CA GLU A 14 55.35 -10.84 -12.52
C GLU A 14 54.72 -9.44 -12.68
N ILE A 15 55.11 -8.70 -13.73
CA ILE A 15 54.52 -7.39 -14.06
C ILE A 15 53.04 -7.54 -14.46
N LEU A 16 52.68 -8.58 -15.22
CA LEU A 16 51.31 -8.85 -15.62
C LEU A 16 50.43 -9.30 -14.44
N ILE A 17 50.97 -10.09 -13.51
CA ILE A 17 50.27 -10.50 -12.28
C ILE A 17 50.02 -9.26 -11.39
N SER A 18 51.02 -8.40 -11.20
CA SER A 18 50.91 -7.16 -10.43
C SER A 18 49.87 -6.19 -11.03
N LYS A 19 49.88 -5.97 -12.35
CA LYS A 19 48.88 -5.14 -13.04
C LYS A 19 47.47 -5.73 -12.93
N ARG A 20 47.32 -7.06 -13.04
CA ARG A 20 46.03 -7.74 -12.91
C ARG A 20 45.49 -7.65 -11.48
N GLN A 21 46.35 -7.79 -10.47
CA GLN A 21 45.98 -7.59 -9.06
C GLN A 21 45.58 -6.14 -8.78
N GLN A 22 46.29 -5.14 -9.32
CA GLN A 22 45.92 -3.74 -9.18
C GLN A 22 44.59 -3.40 -9.89
N THR A 23 44.34 -4.01 -11.05
CA THR A 23 43.10 -3.80 -11.82
C THR A 23 41.90 -4.44 -11.12
N LEU A 24 42.06 -5.67 -10.61
CA LEU A 24 41.05 -6.35 -9.79
C LEU A 24 40.76 -5.58 -8.50
N ALA A 25 41.79 -5.09 -7.80
CA ALA A 25 41.62 -4.28 -6.60
C ALA A 25 40.84 -3.00 -6.89
N LYS A 26 41.20 -2.26 -7.95
CA LYS A 26 40.46 -1.04 -8.37
C LYS A 26 39.01 -1.35 -8.73
N GLN A 27 38.74 -2.43 -9.46
CA GLN A 27 37.37 -2.84 -9.80
C GLN A 27 36.57 -3.21 -8.55
N LEU A 28 37.16 -3.95 -7.61
CA LEU A 28 36.54 -4.28 -6.32
C LEU A 28 36.23 -3.02 -5.52
N THR A 29 37.17 -2.07 -5.45
CA THR A 29 36.97 -0.79 -4.73
C THR A 29 35.85 0.04 -5.33
N VAL A 30 35.76 0.13 -6.67
CA VAL A 30 34.67 0.85 -7.35
C VAL A 30 33.31 0.20 -7.08
N ILE A 31 33.23 -1.13 -7.09
CA ILE A 31 31.98 -1.85 -6.78
C ILE A 31 31.55 -1.60 -5.33
N VAL A 32 32.47 -1.69 -4.36
CA VAL A 32 32.16 -1.43 -2.94
C VAL A 32 31.70 0.01 -2.70
N ILE A 33 32.32 0.99 -3.37
CA ILE A 33 31.90 2.40 -3.27
C ILE A 33 30.49 2.61 -3.85
N ASN A 34 30.18 2.01 -5.00
CA ASN A 34 28.84 2.11 -5.60
C ASN A 34 27.77 1.43 -4.73
N VAL A 35 28.06 0.26 -4.14
CA VAL A 35 27.15 -0.43 -3.21
C VAL A 35 26.95 0.38 -1.93
N ALA A 36 28.00 1.02 -1.40
CA ALA A 36 27.90 1.88 -0.21
C ALA A 36 27.09 3.17 -0.47
N LEU A 37 27.22 3.77 -1.65
CA LEU A 37 26.39 4.93 -2.06
C LEU A 37 24.91 4.56 -2.25
N ILE A 38 24.61 3.35 -2.71
CA ILE A 38 23.23 2.85 -2.83
C ILE A 38 22.64 2.55 -1.44
N ALA A 39 23.43 2.02 -0.51
CA ALA A 39 22.97 1.68 0.84
C ALA A 39 22.54 2.92 1.66
N THR A 40 23.12 4.10 1.41
CA THR A 40 22.72 5.34 2.09
C THR A 40 21.43 5.98 1.57
N ALA A 41 20.86 5.48 0.46
CA ALA A 41 19.64 6.03 -0.13
C ALA A 41 18.35 5.29 0.29
N LEU A 42 18.43 4.28 1.15
CA LEU A 42 17.29 3.46 1.59
C LEU A 42 17.10 3.45 3.11
N ALA A 43 17.32 4.59 3.76
CA ALA A 43 16.69 4.87 5.04
C ALA A 43 15.41 5.68 4.76
N GLU A 44 14.38 5.03 4.22
CA GLU A 44 13.03 5.47 4.59
C GLU A 44 12.93 5.16 6.08
N GLU A 45 13.07 6.18 6.93
CA GLU A 45 12.60 6.09 8.31
C GLU A 45 11.08 5.99 8.26
N GLY A 46 10.59 4.79 7.92
CA GLY A 46 9.20 4.43 8.04
C GLY A 46 8.78 4.61 9.49
N CYS A 47 7.55 5.04 9.70
CA CYS A 47 7.02 5.22 11.04
C CYS A 47 7.16 3.93 11.87
N PRO A 48 7.44 4.04 13.18
CA PRO A 48 7.52 2.87 14.05
C PRO A 48 6.18 2.12 14.07
N PRO A 49 6.15 0.84 14.51
CA PRO A 49 4.93 0.04 14.54
C PRO A 49 3.75 0.77 15.20
N ASN A 50 2.55 0.59 14.63
CA ASN A 50 1.29 1.27 15.03
C ASN A 50 1.23 2.79 14.81
N LYS A 51 2.23 3.37 14.13
CA LYS A 51 2.18 4.75 13.66
C LYS A 51 2.18 4.83 12.14
N LEU A 52 1.54 5.86 11.62
CA LEU A 52 1.53 6.19 10.19
C LEU A 52 1.97 7.64 10.00
N PRO A 53 2.54 7.97 8.82
CA PRO A 53 2.84 9.35 8.47
C PRO A 53 1.56 10.20 8.56
N SER A 54 1.68 11.42 9.07
CA SER A 54 0.59 12.41 9.01
C SER A 54 0.94 13.54 8.05
N GLU A 55 -0.04 14.42 7.82
CA GLU A 55 0.10 15.56 6.88
C GLU A 55 1.09 16.64 7.37
N GLY A 56 1.55 16.57 8.62
CA GLY A 56 2.72 17.31 9.12
C GLY A 56 3.88 16.35 9.36
N ASP A 57 5.13 16.81 9.17
CA ASP A 57 6.38 16.01 9.15
C ASP A 57 6.61 15.14 10.41
N GLY A 58 5.83 14.07 10.58
CA GLY A 58 5.81 13.24 11.77
C GLY A 58 4.91 12.01 11.68
N CYS A 59 5.06 11.13 12.67
CA CYS A 59 4.34 9.87 12.78
C CYS A 59 3.27 9.94 13.87
N MET A 60 2.03 9.65 13.52
CA MET A 60 0.88 9.66 14.43
C MET A 60 0.36 8.25 14.68
N ASN A 61 -0.16 8.01 15.89
CA ASN A 61 -0.82 6.75 16.22
C ASN A 61 -2.13 6.62 15.42
N ILE A 62 -2.47 5.38 15.06
CA ILE A 62 -3.77 5.06 14.48
C ILE A 62 -4.87 5.33 15.51
N SER A 63 -5.98 5.91 15.06
CA SER A 63 -7.12 6.24 15.91
C SER A 63 -7.74 4.98 16.52
N THR A 64 -8.02 5.02 17.82
CA THR A 64 -8.75 3.95 18.52
C THR A 64 -10.25 3.95 18.21
N TYR A 65 -10.76 4.99 17.54
CA TYR A 65 -12.18 5.16 17.25
C TYR A 65 -12.62 4.53 15.92
N THR A 66 -11.68 4.13 15.06
CA THR A 66 -12.02 3.49 13.79
C THR A 66 -12.61 2.10 14.03
N LYS A 67 -13.75 1.81 13.41
CA LYS A 67 -14.34 0.45 13.41
C LYS A 67 -13.74 -0.42 12.29
N LEU A 68 -12.91 0.17 11.43
CA LEU A 68 -12.33 -0.50 10.27
C LEU A 68 -11.05 -1.26 10.65
N SER A 69 -10.97 -2.52 10.21
CA SER A 69 -9.78 -3.35 10.39
C SER A 69 -8.61 -2.82 9.55
N LEU A 70 -7.39 -2.88 10.12
CA LEU A 70 -6.14 -2.65 9.38
C LEU A 70 -5.79 -3.84 8.48
N ASP A 71 -6.21 -5.04 8.88
CA ASP A 71 -6.09 -6.26 8.09
C ASP A 71 -7.30 -6.38 7.16
N ALA A 72 -7.07 -6.18 5.85
CA ALA A 72 -8.09 -6.26 4.82
C ALA A 72 -8.54 -7.69 4.49
N SER A 73 -7.90 -8.73 5.04
CA SER A 73 -8.37 -10.12 4.93
C SER A 73 -9.54 -10.43 5.88
N LYS A 74 -9.78 -9.57 6.89
CA LYS A 74 -10.91 -9.70 7.81
C LYS A 74 -12.23 -9.38 7.10
N PRO A 75 -13.39 -9.89 7.61
CA PRO A 75 -14.69 -9.57 7.02
C PRO A 75 -14.92 -8.08 6.88
N MET A 76 -15.48 -7.67 5.74
CA MET A 76 -15.72 -6.27 5.42
C MET A 76 -16.52 -5.55 6.50
N LYS A 77 -16.03 -4.38 6.92
CA LYS A 77 -16.72 -3.46 7.81
C LYS A 77 -16.93 -2.11 7.16
N PHE A 78 -17.94 -1.41 7.65
CA PHE A 78 -18.40 -0.12 7.16
C PHE A 78 -18.29 0.91 8.27
N ASP A 79 -17.80 2.10 7.93
CA ASP A 79 -17.69 3.21 8.87
C ASP A 79 -17.85 4.55 8.13
N ALA A 80 -18.33 5.58 8.84
CA ALA A 80 -18.38 6.93 8.30
C ALA A 80 -17.10 7.66 8.70
N ILE A 81 -16.33 8.08 7.70
CA ILE A 81 -15.05 8.74 7.89
C ILE A 81 -15.22 10.22 7.60
N GLN A 82 -14.90 11.06 8.58
CA GLN A 82 -14.83 12.50 8.44
C GLN A 82 -13.37 12.94 8.44
N ILE A 83 -12.93 13.55 7.33
CA ILE A 83 -11.56 14.05 7.15
C ILE A 83 -11.46 15.57 7.14
N SER A 84 -12.60 16.26 7.18
CA SER A 84 -12.67 17.71 7.32
C SER A 84 -14.06 18.14 7.81
N MET A 85 -14.23 19.43 8.07
CA MET A 85 -15.53 19.99 8.47
C MET A 85 -16.65 19.74 7.45
N THR A 86 -16.31 19.52 6.18
CA THR A 86 -17.29 19.41 5.08
C THR A 86 -17.24 18.07 4.36
N THR A 87 -16.23 17.23 4.62
CA THR A 87 -16.01 15.99 3.87
C THR A 87 -16.22 14.78 4.75
N ILE A 88 -17.32 14.08 4.48
CA ILE A 88 -17.68 12.78 5.07
C ILE A 88 -17.92 11.79 3.94
N PHE A 89 -17.40 10.58 4.09
CA PHE A 89 -17.67 9.46 3.18
C PHE A 89 -17.84 8.17 3.97
N ILE A 90 -18.52 7.20 3.37
CA ILE A 90 -18.57 5.84 3.88
C ILE A 90 -17.33 5.11 3.38
N GLN A 91 -16.66 4.36 4.24
CA GLN A 91 -15.58 3.46 3.85
C GLN A 91 -15.97 2.03 4.15
N ALA A 92 -15.83 1.16 3.16
CA ALA A 92 -15.93 -0.28 3.29
C ALA A 92 -14.56 -0.92 3.13
N THR A 93 -14.08 -1.60 4.16
CA THR A 93 -12.76 -2.24 4.14
C THR A 93 -12.85 -3.68 4.61
N GLY A 94 -12.32 -4.60 3.81
CA GLY A 94 -12.15 -6.01 4.16
C GLY A 94 -12.62 -6.98 3.07
N THR A 95 -12.59 -8.27 3.37
CA THR A 95 -13.06 -9.34 2.50
C THR A 95 -14.59 -9.32 2.39
N ILE A 96 -15.11 -9.36 1.17
CA ILE A 96 -16.56 -9.48 0.96
C ILE A 96 -16.99 -10.91 1.26
N THR A 97 -17.77 -11.09 2.32
CA THR A 97 -18.30 -12.39 2.76
C THR A 97 -19.80 -12.50 2.44
N ASN A 98 -20.38 -13.68 2.65
CA ASN A 98 -21.83 -13.88 2.48
C ASN A 98 -22.68 -12.97 3.39
N ALA A 99 -22.15 -12.54 4.54
CA ALA A 99 -22.85 -11.65 5.48
C ALA A 99 -22.73 -10.16 5.09
N THR A 100 -21.74 -9.81 4.25
CA THR A 100 -21.43 -8.41 3.93
C THR A 100 -22.62 -7.62 3.35
N PRO A 101 -23.48 -8.16 2.47
CA PRO A 101 -24.66 -7.44 2.00
C PRO A 101 -25.65 -7.08 3.11
N ASP A 102 -25.77 -7.91 4.15
CA ASP A 102 -26.69 -7.65 5.26
C ASP A 102 -26.05 -6.70 6.29
N ASP A 103 -24.75 -6.86 6.57
CA ASP A 103 -23.95 -5.91 7.36
C ASP A 103 -24.03 -4.50 6.75
N PHE A 104 -24.02 -4.41 5.41
CA PHE A 104 -24.16 -3.14 4.69
C PHE A 104 -25.52 -2.49 4.93
N GLU A 105 -26.64 -3.23 4.80
CA GLU A 105 -27.98 -2.67 5.06
C GLU A 105 -28.12 -2.22 6.52
N ALA A 106 -27.58 -3.00 7.45
CA ALA A 106 -27.57 -2.65 8.86
C ALA A 106 -26.80 -1.34 9.09
N PHE A 107 -25.65 -1.15 8.44
CA PHE A 107 -24.93 0.11 8.46
C PHE A 107 -25.75 1.25 7.82
N MET A 108 -26.38 1.02 6.68
CA MET A 108 -27.19 2.04 5.99
C MET A 108 -28.43 2.50 6.79
N ALA A 109 -28.88 1.71 7.77
CA ALA A 109 -29.94 2.09 8.70
C ALA A 109 -29.47 3.03 9.82
N SER A 110 -28.15 3.16 10.05
CA SER A 110 -27.58 4.06 11.06
C SER A 110 -27.65 5.53 10.63
N ASP A 111 -27.51 6.45 11.59
CA ASP A 111 -27.45 7.88 11.29
C ASP A 111 -26.14 8.27 10.59
N ASP A 112 -25.04 7.57 10.89
CA ASP A 112 -23.72 7.76 10.29
C ASP A 112 -23.77 7.67 8.75
N ALA A 113 -24.58 6.73 8.22
CA ALA A 113 -24.69 6.49 6.78
C ALA A 113 -25.49 7.56 6.01
N LYS A 114 -26.26 8.41 6.69
CA LYS A 114 -27.16 9.40 6.05
C LYS A 114 -26.43 10.66 5.59
N MET A 115 -25.21 10.88 6.09
CA MET A 115 -24.46 12.12 5.90
C MET A 115 -23.81 12.28 4.53
N THR A 116 -23.78 11.22 3.71
CA THR A 116 -23.04 11.20 2.44
C THR A 116 -23.58 10.15 1.48
N LYS A 117 -23.22 10.30 0.21
CA LYS A 117 -23.48 9.31 -0.85
C LYS A 117 -22.20 8.75 -1.47
N MET A 118 -21.04 9.08 -0.91
CA MET A 118 -19.75 8.57 -1.37
C MET A 118 -19.37 7.32 -0.59
N LEU A 119 -19.07 6.24 -1.31
CA LEU A 119 -18.63 4.96 -0.75
C LEU A 119 -17.24 4.60 -1.29
N PHE A 120 -16.24 4.55 -0.43
CA PHE A 120 -14.88 4.11 -0.74
C PHE A 120 -14.74 2.62 -0.42
N LEU A 121 -14.32 1.85 -1.42
CA LEU A 121 -14.16 0.41 -1.34
C LEU A 121 -12.68 0.04 -1.31
N HIS A 122 -12.32 -0.81 -0.36
CA HIS A 122 -11.05 -1.52 -0.34
C HIS A 122 -11.27 -2.98 0.04
N SER A 123 -11.06 -3.87 -0.93
CA SER A 123 -11.25 -5.30 -0.73
C SER A 123 -10.36 -6.09 -1.68
N PRO A 124 -9.43 -6.90 -1.14
CA PRO A 124 -8.51 -7.72 -1.94
C PRO A 124 -9.20 -8.97 -2.52
N GLU A 125 -10.29 -9.43 -1.91
CA GLU A 125 -10.92 -10.70 -2.25
C GLU A 125 -12.35 -10.82 -1.73
N GLY A 126 -13.02 -11.92 -2.07
CA GLY A 126 -14.29 -12.27 -1.46
C GLY A 126 -15.17 -13.18 -2.29
N ASN A 127 -16.40 -13.35 -1.81
CA ASN A 127 -17.44 -14.11 -2.46
C ASN A 127 -18.10 -13.30 -3.59
N LEU A 128 -18.02 -13.81 -4.82
CA LEU A 128 -18.54 -13.15 -6.02
C LEU A 128 -20.03 -12.81 -5.94
N LEU A 129 -20.87 -13.76 -5.49
CA LEU A 129 -22.31 -13.55 -5.39
C LEU A 129 -22.66 -12.49 -4.33
N ALA A 130 -21.93 -12.48 -3.21
CA ALA A 130 -22.07 -11.44 -2.21
C ALA A 130 -21.64 -10.07 -2.76
N GLY A 131 -20.59 -10.01 -3.59
CA GLY A 131 -20.17 -8.79 -4.29
C GLY A 131 -21.25 -8.22 -5.21
N LEU A 132 -21.90 -9.09 -6.00
CA LEU A 132 -23.05 -8.71 -6.83
C LEU A 132 -24.22 -8.15 -6.00
N ARG A 133 -24.63 -8.87 -4.95
CA ARG A 133 -25.71 -8.43 -4.05
C ARG A 133 -25.38 -7.14 -3.32
N LEU A 134 -24.12 -6.96 -2.92
CA LEU A 134 -23.65 -5.70 -2.34
C LEU A 134 -23.79 -4.57 -3.37
N GLY A 135 -23.38 -4.79 -4.62
CA GLY A 135 -23.56 -3.82 -5.71
C GLY A 135 -25.02 -3.41 -5.96
N GLU A 136 -25.95 -4.37 -5.94
CA GLU A 136 -27.40 -4.10 -6.05
C GLU A 136 -27.89 -3.16 -4.92
N LYS A 137 -27.44 -3.42 -3.69
CA LYS A 137 -27.80 -2.61 -2.51
C LYS A 137 -27.16 -1.22 -2.56
N ILE A 138 -25.89 -1.13 -2.95
CA ILE A 138 -25.19 0.15 -3.19
C ILE A 138 -25.99 1.01 -4.17
N ARG A 139 -26.42 0.42 -5.31
CA ARG A 139 -27.24 1.10 -6.31
C ARG A 139 -28.58 1.55 -5.74
N LYS A 140 -29.26 0.68 -5.00
CA LYS A 140 -30.56 0.97 -4.37
C LYS A 140 -30.50 2.18 -3.44
N HIS A 141 -29.38 2.36 -2.73
CA HIS A 141 -29.15 3.50 -1.83
C HIS A 141 -28.64 4.77 -2.54
N GLY A 142 -28.41 4.70 -3.87
CA GLY A 142 -27.96 5.82 -4.69
C GLY A 142 -26.52 6.25 -4.41
N LEU A 143 -25.65 5.32 -4.00
CA LEU A 143 -24.27 5.63 -3.64
C LEU A 143 -23.37 5.68 -4.89
N SER A 144 -22.45 6.65 -4.92
CA SER A 144 -21.31 6.67 -5.83
C SER A 144 -20.15 5.90 -5.21
N THR A 145 -19.49 5.07 -6.00
CA THR A 145 -18.40 4.21 -5.55
C THR A 145 -17.04 4.75 -5.99
N TYR A 146 -16.07 4.57 -5.11
CA TYR A 146 -14.68 4.98 -5.26
C TYR A 146 -13.78 3.84 -4.80
N ILE A 147 -12.59 3.72 -5.37
CA ILE A 147 -11.56 2.84 -4.82
C ILE A 147 -10.67 3.69 -3.93
N GLY A 148 -10.51 3.28 -2.67
CA GLY A 148 -9.69 4.01 -1.74
C GLY A 148 -9.83 3.52 -0.31
N ARG A 149 -8.86 3.93 0.51
CA ARG A 149 -8.83 3.60 1.93
C ARG A 149 -8.15 4.73 2.69
N THR A 150 -8.82 5.16 3.74
CA THR A 150 -8.36 6.18 4.67
C THR A 150 -8.28 5.54 6.06
N ILE A 151 -7.18 5.78 6.76
CA ILE A 151 -6.95 5.28 8.12
C ILE A 151 -6.96 6.48 9.06
N PRO A 152 -7.99 6.65 9.91
CA PRO A 152 -8.03 7.74 10.88
C PRO A 152 -6.86 7.66 11.86
N LEU A 153 -6.23 8.79 12.14
CA LEU A 153 -5.11 8.93 13.08
C LEU A 153 -5.57 9.69 14.33
N ASN A 154 -4.77 9.63 15.40
CA ASN A 154 -5.04 10.35 16.64
C ASN A 154 -4.87 11.86 16.47
N GLY A 155 -5.92 12.57 16.05
CA GLY A 155 -5.94 14.02 15.92
C GLY A 155 -7.25 14.48 15.31
N VAL A 156 -7.57 15.77 15.43
CA VAL A 156 -8.80 16.32 14.83
C VAL A 156 -8.69 16.20 13.31
N MET A 157 -9.54 15.38 12.70
CA MET A 157 -9.60 15.14 11.25
C MET A 157 -8.29 14.59 10.64
N ALA A 158 -7.35 14.13 11.46
CA ALA A 158 -6.09 13.57 10.99
C ALA A 158 -6.33 12.19 10.38
N ALA A 159 -5.85 11.98 9.15
CA ALA A 159 -6.04 10.73 8.46
C ALA A 159 -4.86 10.40 7.54
N PHE A 160 -4.57 9.12 7.40
CA PHE A 160 -3.60 8.61 6.43
C PHE A 160 -4.33 8.04 5.22
N HIS A 161 -4.01 8.56 4.03
CA HIS A 161 -4.52 8.03 2.77
C HIS A 161 -3.65 6.85 2.32
N TYR A 162 -4.22 5.65 2.34
CA TYR A 162 -3.54 4.42 1.95
C TYR A 162 -3.51 4.30 0.42
N LYS A 163 -2.31 4.45 -0.16
CA LYS A 163 -2.11 4.52 -1.62
C LYS A 163 -2.35 3.20 -2.35
N ASP A 164 -2.20 2.07 -1.66
CA ASP A 164 -2.33 0.74 -2.26
C ASP A 164 -3.75 0.15 -2.10
N ALA A 165 -4.76 1.01 -2.01
CA ALA A 165 -6.14 0.58 -1.94
C ALA A 165 -6.54 -0.15 -3.22
N MET A 166 -6.95 -1.40 -3.08
CA MET A 166 -7.38 -2.26 -4.19
C MET A 166 -8.85 -2.67 -4.08
N CYS A 167 -9.45 -2.96 -5.23
CA CYS A 167 -10.78 -3.52 -5.35
C CYS A 167 -10.78 -4.65 -6.39
N ILE A 168 -10.58 -5.88 -5.90
CA ILE A 168 -10.32 -7.06 -6.74
C ILE A 168 -11.46 -8.08 -6.59
N SER A 169 -11.68 -8.90 -7.63
CA SER A 169 -12.64 -10.01 -7.61
C SER A 169 -14.07 -9.55 -7.25
N ALA A 170 -14.65 -10.06 -6.16
CA ALA A 170 -15.98 -9.67 -5.67
C ALA A 170 -16.16 -8.15 -5.52
N CYS A 171 -15.09 -7.42 -5.19
CA CYS A 171 -15.15 -5.98 -5.03
C CYS A 171 -15.48 -5.26 -6.33
N ALA A 172 -14.97 -5.73 -7.48
CA ALA A 172 -15.25 -5.12 -8.77
C ALA A 172 -16.76 -5.10 -9.07
N TYR A 173 -17.48 -6.17 -8.70
CA TYR A 173 -18.94 -6.22 -8.85
C TYR A 173 -19.66 -5.24 -7.92
N ALA A 174 -19.21 -5.11 -6.67
CA ALA A 174 -19.77 -4.13 -5.74
C ALA A 174 -19.50 -2.68 -6.21
N PHE A 175 -18.28 -2.42 -6.69
CA PHE A 175 -17.87 -1.13 -7.25
C PHE A 175 -18.72 -0.72 -8.45
N LEU A 176 -18.99 -1.63 -9.40
CA LEU A 176 -19.84 -1.35 -10.55
C LEU A 176 -21.32 -1.10 -10.17
N GLY A 177 -21.72 -1.46 -8.96
CA GLY A 177 -23.05 -1.16 -8.42
C GLY A 177 -23.30 0.33 -8.20
N GLY A 178 -22.25 1.15 -8.02
CA GLY A 178 -22.40 2.59 -7.79
C GLY A 178 -23.16 3.30 -8.92
N VAL A 179 -23.92 4.35 -8.58
CA VAL A 179 -24.60 5.20 -9.59
C VAL A 179 -23.59 5.94 -10.47
N ILE A 180 -22.44 6.25 -9.87
CA ILE A 180 -21.20 6.69 -10.50
C ILE A 180 -20.10 5.80 -9.93
N ALA A 181 -19.18 5.33 -10.77
CA ALA A 181 -18.06 4.48 -10.37
C ALA A 181 -16.74 5.13 -10.81
N ASN A 182 -15.97 5.64 -9.84
CA ASN A 182 -14.75 6.42 -10.09
C ASN A 182 -13.51 5.71 -9.52
N HIS A 183 -12.42 5.73 -10.28
CA HIS A 183 -11.09 5.39 -9.80
C HIS A 183 -10.30 6.69 -9.69
N ILE A 184 -9.84 7.05 -8.48
CA ILE A 184 -9.06 8.26 -8.20
C ILE A 184 -7.60 7.86 -8.02
#